data_AF-A0A9P1NYV0-F1
#
_entry.id   AF-A0A9P1NYV0-F1
#
_cell.length_a   1.000
_cell.length_b   1.000
_cell.length_c   1.000
_cell.angle_alpha   90.00
_cell.angle_beta   90.00
_cell.angle_gamma   90.00
#
_symmetry.space_group_name_H-M   'P 1'
#
loop_
_entity.id
_entity.type
_entity.pdbx_description
1 polymer ?
#
loop_
_entity_poly.entity_id
_entity_poly.type
_entity_poly.pdbx_seq_one_letter_code
_entity_poly.pdbx_strand_id
1 'polypeptide(L)'
;MARLSPKSFDILLTEINRRVKENPIDRIGADLVVSRLNKRRSPSGDFLTRSEIEELLTDQFPDFNPKVIDQAARANRPPGALKKIFWGGAVLGGLGGVVWLVNLPLPMIRQPVARTAPLLLLPSYISMDYNYRQAIALVEQADQLVNRATAMTDFELGSEKAKQAQKHLDKLPVWFLGYYPKAYCNLFGCTWRFTFDEYQNTRKLVGRMEAQIFQEQNAYQALQEAQQALQVATAQYNQAQSAADKETAIRVWQQAIDQLRPIPEATLSGKNARQQLTTAERDFQQQVGFVAGRLQGNTLIEAAQIFASKAANEAQNPPHSQLHWQQVIEHWDEAIKRLQQINQDNPSYLEAQTKLAQYRSNRRQIEQRLQDERDSVAAMDRARQLIVEWRQLTASSNPSFASLNNKISEVIYTLELVRPGTTVNAEAQELLQKARHTRSQL
;
A
#
# COMPACT_ATOMS: atom_id res chain seq x y z
N MET A 1 40.53 -64.24 -4.10
CA MET A 1 39.28 -64.19 -4.89
C MET A 1 39.29 -62.92 -5.72
N ALA A 2 38.69 -62.89 -6.91
CA ALA A 2 38.66 -61.68 -7.73
C ALA A 2 37.96 -60.53 -6.97
N ARG A 3 38.60 -59.35 -6.88
CA ARG A 3 38.00 -58.17 -6.20
C ARG A 3 36.72 -57.68 -6.90
N LEU A 4 36.62 -57.95 -8.20
CA LEU A 4 35.40 -57.80 -9.00
C LEU A 4 34.98 -59.15 -9.56
N SER A 5 33.82 -59.64 -9.11
CA SER A 5 33.19 -60.88 -9.56
C SER A 5 32.77 -60.79 -11.03
N PRO A 6 32.73 -61.92 -11.75
CA PRO A 6 32.26 -61.96 -13.14
C PRO A 6 30.87 -61.33 -13.30
N LYS A 7 29.93 -61.66 -12.39
CA LYS A 7 28.55 -61.13 -12.44
C LYS A 7 28.49 -59.61 -12.27
N SER A 8 29.28 -59.06 -11.34
CA SER A 8 29.35 -57.61 -11.17
C SER A 8 30.02 -56.91 -12.36
N PHE A 9 31.03 -57.55 -12.96
CA PHE A 9 31.70 -57.04 -14.15
C PHE A 9 30.75 -56.98 -15.36
N ASP A 10 29.96 -58.03 -15.58
CA ASP A 10 29.02 -58.10 -16.71
C ASP A 10 27.91 -57.05 -16.64
N ILE A 11 27.41 -56.76 -15.43
CA ILE A 11 26.41 -55.70 -15.19
C ILE A 11 26.98 -54.33 -15.60
N LEU A 12 28.21 -54.02 -15.19
CA LEU A 12 28.86 -52.75 -15.51
C LEU A 12 29.20 -52.66 -17.01
N LEU A 13 29.73 -53.74 -17.58
CA LEU A 13 30.12 -53.80 -18.99
C LEU A 13 28.91 -53.62 -19.92
N THR A 14 27.75 -54.17 -19.55
CA THR A 14 26.50 -54.03 -20.34
C THR A 14 26.08 -52.58 -20.44
N GLU A 15 26.12 -51.84 -19.33
CA GLU A 15 25.73 -50.42 -19.29
C GLU A 15 26.76 -49.52 -20.00
N ILE A 16 28.06 -49.82 -19.87
CA ILE A 16 29.13 -49.13 -20.63
C ILE A 16 28.93 -49.32 -22.14
N ASN A 17 28.67 -50.55 -22.58
CA ASN A 17 28.44 -50.86 -23.99
C ASN A 17 27.15 -50.21 -24.52
N ARG A 18 26.11 -50.07 -23.68
CA ARG A 18 24.91 -49.32 -24.03
C ARG A 18 25.24 -47.84 -24.28
N ARG A 19 26.04 -47.21 -23.42
CA ARG A 19 26.48 -45.82 -23.61
C ARG A 19 27.31 -45.62 -24.86
N VAL A 20 28.26 -46.50 -25.15
CA VAL A 20 29.08 -46.42 -26.38
C VAL A 20 28.22 -46.55 -27.64
N LYS A 21 27.14 -47.34 -27.61
CA LYS A 21 26.18 -47.42 -28.73
C LYS A 21 25.37 -46.14 -28.91
N GLU A 22 25.05 -45.45 -27.82
CA GLU A 22 24.30 -44.18 -27.84
C GLU A 22 25.19 -42.99 -28.22
N ASN A 23 26.46 -43.03 -27.82
CA ASN A 23 27.45 -42.02 -28.15
C ASN A 23 28.81 -42.65 -28.50
N PRO A 24 29.13 -42.82 -29.80
CA PRO A 24 30.38 -43.45 -30.24
C PRO A 24 31.67 -42.75 -29.80
N ILE A 25 31.60 -41.47 -29.39
CA ILE A 25 32.75 -40.69 -28.91
C ILE A 25 33.26 -41.23 -27.56
N ASP A 26 32.39 -41.87 -26.77
CA ASP A 26 32.73 -42.40 -25.44
C ASP A 26 33.57 -43.68 -25.50
N ARG A 27 33.86 -44.21 -26.70
CA ARG A 27 34.57 -45.47 -26.91
C ARG A 27 35.96 -45.50 -26.27
N ILE A 28 36.71 -44.39 -26.34
CA ILE A 28 38.06 -44.29 -25.76
C ILE A 28 37.99 -44.35 -24.22
N GLY A 29 37.04 -43.64 -23.62
CA GLY A 29 36.81 -43.67 -22.17
C GLY A 29 36.28 -45.02 -21.68
N ALA A 30 35.43 -45.67 -22.49
CA ALA A 30 34.94 -47.02 -22.23
C ALA A 30 36.08 -48.05 -22.20
N ASP A 31 36.99 -48.03 -23.17
CA ASP A 31 38.13 -48.96 -23.21
C ASP A 31 39.05 -48.80 -21.99
N LEU A 32 39.25 -47.55 -21.54
CA LEU A 32 40.01 -47.24 -20.33
C LEU A 32 39.33 -47.78 -19.06
N VAL A 33 38.03 -47.56 -18.91
CA VAL A 33 37.25 -48.04 -17.76
C VAL A 33 37.17 -49.57 -17.75
N VAL A 34 36.93 -50.21 -18.89
CA VAL A 34 36.90 -51.68 -19.01
C VAL A 34 38.27 -52.28 -18.66
N SER A 35 39.36 -51.64 -19.05
CA SER A 35 40.72 -52.03 -18.64
C SER A 35 40.92 -51.92 -17.12
N ARG A 36 40.48 -50.82 -16.49
CA ARG A 36 40.50 -50.64 -15.03
C ARG A 36 39.69 -51.73 -14.33
N LEU A 37 38.46 -52.00 -14.78
CA LEU A 37 37.58 -53.03 -14.22
C LEU A 37 38.19 -54.43 -14.37
N ASN A 38 38.80 -54.75 -15.52
CA ASN A 38 39.50 -56.02 -15.72
C ASN A 38 40.69 -56.20 -14.78
N LYS A 39 41.48 -55.14 -14.53
CA LYS A 39 42.57 -55.19 -13.53
C LYS A 39 42.06 -55.51 -12.12
N ARG A 40 40.84 -55.10 -11.78
CA ARG A 40 40.19 -55.40 -10.49
C ARG A 40 39.63 -56.82 -10.41
N ARG A 41 39.71 -57.63 -11.47
CA ARG A 41 39.36 -59.06 -11.44
C ARG A 41 40.51 -59.95 -10.95
N SER A 42 41.66 -59.36 -10.58
CA SER A 42 42.84 -60.08 -10.06
C SER A 42 42.59 -60.74 -8.70
N PRO A 43 43.27 -61.87 -8.34
CA PRO A 43 42.88 -62.73 -7.22
C PRO A 43 43.21 -62.20 -5.81
N SER A 44 43.87 -61.05 -5.66
CA SER A 44 44.31 -60.51 -4.38
C SER A 44 43.56 -59.24 -3.99
N GLY A 45 42.87 -59.27 -2.84
CA GLY A 45 42.21 -58.14 -2.19
C GLY A 45 40.72 -58.36 -1.89
N ASP A 46 40.14 -57.41 -1.16
CA ASP A 46 38.71 -57.41 -0.81
C ASP A 46 37.82 -57.04 -2.01
N PHE A 47 36.57 -57.51 -1.97
CA PHE A 47 35.57 -57.16 -2.97
C PHE A 47 35.31 -55.65 -2.99
N LEU A 48 35.21 -55.08 -4.19
CA LEU A 48 34.92 -53.65 -4.34
C LEU A 48 33.56 -53.29 -3.74
N THR A 49 33.58 -52.24 -2.91
CA THR A 49 32.40 -51.58 -2.36
C THR A 49 31.72 -50.69 -3.41
N ARG A 50 30.50 -50.24 -3.11
CA ARG A 50 29.71 -49.36 -3.99
C ARG A 50 30.50 -48.08 -4.36
N SER A 51 31.11 -47.43 -3.37
CA SER A 51 31.88 -46.20 -3.55
C SER A 51 33.14 -46.42 -4.38
N GLU A 52 33.83 -47.54 -4.19
CA GLU A 52 35.00 -47.89 -5.02
C GLU A 52 34.62 -48.22 -6.47
N ILE A 53 33.44 -48.83 -6.70
CA ILE A 53 32.93 -49.04 -8.07
C ILE A 53 32.58 -47.69 -8.71
N GLU A 54 31.96 -46.78 -7.98
CA GLU A 54 31.60 -45.44 -8.44
C GLU A 54 32.86 -44.63 -8.83
N GLU A 55 33.88 -44.61 -7.96
CA GLU A 55 35.17 -43.94 -8.22
C GLU A 55 35.86 -44.44 -9.51
N LEU A 56 35.73 -45.73 -9.83
CA LEU A 56 36.32 -46.28 -11.06
C LEU A 56 35.64 -45.79 -12.34
N LEU A 57 34.41 -45.26 -12.24
CA LEU A 57 33.56 -44.87 -13.36
C LEU A 57 33.48 -43.35 -13.53
N THR A 58 33.43 -42.59 -12.43
CA THR A 58 33.11 -41.15 -12.42
C THR A 58 33.99 -40.30 -13.34
N ASP A 59 35.28 -40.63 -13.49
CA ASP A 59 36.21 -39.87 -14.35
C ASP A 59 35.84 -39.86 -15.83
N GLN A 60 35.24 -40.95 -16.33
CA GLN A 60 34.92 -41.12 -17.76
C GLN A 60 33.42 -41.15 -18.00
N PHE A 61 32.64 -41.49 -16.96
CA PHE A 61 31.18 -41.52 -16.98
C PHE A 61 30.65 -40.84 -15.70
N PRO A 62 30.73 -39.51 -15.59
CA PRO A 62 30.29 -38.79 -14.39
C PRO A 62 28.79 -38.97 -14.10
N ASP A 63 27.98 -39.14 -15.15
CA ASP A 63 26.53 -39.33 -15.02
C ASP A 63 26.10 -40.81 -15.03
N PHE A 64 27.00 -41.76 -14.71
CA PHE A 64 26.72 -43.20 -14.79
C PHE A 64 25.51 -43.59 -13.92
N ASN A 65 24.67 -44.52 -14.40
CA ASN A 65 23.39 -44.81 -13.74
C ASN A 65 23.61 -45.38 -12.33
N PRO A 66 23.20 -44.66 -11.26
CA PRO A 66 23.50 -45.07 -9.88
C PRO A 66 22.82 -46.39 -9.50
N LYS A 67 21.69 -46.73 -10.13
CA LYS A 67 21.00 -48.01 -9.90
C LYS A 67 21.82 -49.19 -10.41
N VAL A 68 22.60 -49.01 -11.49
CA VAL A 68 23.47 -50.06 -12.04
C VAL A 68 24.68 -50.28 -11.12
N ILE A 69 25.23 -49.21 -10.54
CA ILE A 69 26.29 -49.28 -9.54
C ILE A 69 25.83 -50.06 -8.29
N ASP A 70 24.61 -49.79 -7.81
CA ASP A 70 24.00 -50.52 -6.70
C ASP A 70 23.82 -52.02 -7.00
N GLN A 71 23.37 -52.35 -8.21
CA GLN A 71 23.20 -53.74 -8.64
C GLN A 71 24.53 -54.48 -8.75
N ALA A 72 25.54 -53.84 -9.34
CA ALA A 72 26.90 -54.37 -9.45
C ALA A 72 27.50 -54.64 -8.06
N ALA A 73 27.46 -53.66 -7.16
CA ALA A 73 27.97 -53.78 -5.79
C ALA A 73 27.30 -54.90 -4.98
N ARG A 74 25.99 -55.12 -5.18
CA ARG A 74 25.25 -56.24 -4.57
C ARG A 74 25.66 -57.60 -5.16
N ALA A 75 25.89 -57.66 -6.47
CA ALA A 75 26.35 -58.86 -7.16
C ALA A 75 27.82 -59.20 -6.84
N ASN A 76 28.61 -58.22 -6.39
CA ASN A 76 30.03 -58.35 -6.12
C ASN A 76 30.41 -58.98 -4.76
N ARG A 77 29.55 -59.82 -4.17
CA ARG A 77 29.74 -60.41 -2.83
C ARG A 77 30.00 -61.92 -2.90
N PRO A 78 30.75 -62.54 -1.97
CA PRO A 78 31.14 -63.95 -2.07
C PRO A 78 29.93 -64.90 -1.90
N PRO A 79 29.86 -66.00 -2.67
CA PRO A 79 28.82 -67.01 -2.52
C PRO A 79 29.11 -67.84 -1.26
N GLY A 80 28.45 -67.50 -0.15
CA GLY A 80 28.59 -68.24 1.11
C GLY A 80 28.35 -67.43 2.39
N ALA A 81 28.33 -66.10 2.33
CA ALA A 81 28.16 -65.24 3.50
C ALA A 81 26.78 -65.35 4.19
N LEU A 82 25.76 -65.90 3.52
CA LEU A 82 24.41 -66.04 4.08
C LEU A 82 24.23 -67.23 5.04
N LYS A 83 25.09 -68.27 4.98
CA LYS A 83 24.88 -69.49 5.79
C LYS A 83 25.66 -69.57 7.10
N LYS A 84 26.70 -68.74 7.30
CA LYS A 84 27.48 -68.71 8.56
C LYS A 84 27.08 -67.58 9.53
N ILE A 85 26.23 -66.65 9.10
CA ILE A 85 25.69 -65.57 9.96
C ILE A 85 24.51 -66.06 10.81
N PHE A 86 23.90 -67.21 10.48
CA PHE A 86 22.66 -67.65 11.13
C PHE A 86 22.83 -68.08 12.61
N TRP A 87 24.02 -68.52 13.03
CA TRP A 87 24.24 -68.94 14.43
C TRP A 87 25.04 -67.93 15.28
N GLY A 88 25.86 -67.05 14.68
CA GLY A 88 26.49 -65.94 15.40
C GLY A 88 25.66 -64.65 15.42
N GLY A 89 24.80 -64.46 14.41
CA GLY A 89 23.93 -63.30 14.25
C GLY A 89 22.60 -63.39 15.01
N ALA A 90 22.22 -64.56 15.54
CA ALA A 90 21.00 -64.67 16.36
C ALA A 90 21.15 -63.95 17.72
N VAL A 91 22.37 -63.88 18.27
CA VAL A 91 22.62 -63.18 19.54
C VAL A 91 22.74 -61.66 19.34
N LEU A 92 23.34 -61.18 18.24
CA LEU A 92 23.49 -59.74 17.97
C LEU A 92 22.35 -59.13 17.13
N GLY A 93 21.75 -59.88 16.22
CA GLY A 93 20.55 -59.49 15.48
C GLY A 93 19.29 -59.55 16.34
N GLY A 94 19.23 -60.47 17.30
CA GLY A 94 18.26 -60.45 18.39
C GLY A 94 18.39 -59.18 19.22
N LEU A 95 19.61 -58.81 19.64
CA LEU A 95 19.84 -57.57 20.40
C LEU A 95 19.55 -56.30 19.58
N GLY A 96 19.90 -56.25 18.29
CA GLY A 96 19.59 -55.08 17.43
C GLY A 96 18.08 -54.90 17.18
N GLY A 97 17.37 -55.99 16.88
CA GLY A 97 15.91 -55.99 16.73
C GLY A 97 15.16 -55.73 18.03
N VAL A 98 15.66 -56.27 19.15
CA VAL A 98 15.14 -56.00 20.50
C VAL A 98 15.43 -54.55 20.90
N VAL A 99 16.62 -54.00 20.65
CA VAL A 99 16.94 -52.58 20.88
C VAL A 99 16.02 -51.68 20.07
N TRP A 100 15.71 -52.02 18.81
CA TRP A 100 14.77 -51.25 18.00
C TRP A 100 13.33 -51.30 18.54
N LEU A 101 12.83 -52.50 18.89
CA LEU A 101 11.50 -52.70 19.51
C LEU A 101 11.37 -52.02 20.88
N VAL A 102 12.41 -52.11 21.70
CA VAL A 102 12.50 -51.53 23.04
C VAL A 102 12.69 -50.01 22.99
N ASN A 103 13.30 -49.51 21.91
CA ASN A 103 13.42 -48.08 21.61
C ASN A 103 12.23 -47.55 20.79
N LEU A 104 11.12 -48.28 20.67
CA LEU A 104 9.88 -47.72 20.12
C LEU A 104 9.30 -46.68 21.09
N PRO A 105 8.72 -45.57 20.61
CA PRO A 105 8.20 -44.49 21.45
C PRO A 105 6.84 -44.85 22.10
N LEU A 106 6.74 -46.04 22.71
CA LEU A 106 5.55 -46.54 23.38
C LEU A 106 5.80 -46.61 24.90
N PRO A 107 5.04 -45.85 25.72
CA PRO A 107 5.27 -45.78 27.17
C PRO A 107 5.14 -47.15 27.87
N MET A 108 4.25 -48.01 27.37
CA MET A 108 4.01 -49.35 27.93
C MET A 108 5.22 -50.30 27.81
N ILE A 109 6.10 -50.09 26.81
CA ILE A 109 7.27 -50.93 26.56
C ILE A 109 8.50 -50.36 27.27
N ARG A 110 8.64 -49.02 27.28
CA ARG A 110 9.85 -48.36 27.76
C ARG A 110 9.96 -48.24 29.28
N GLN A 111 8.85 -48.10 30.02
CA GLN A 111 8.91 -48.01 31.48
C GLN A 111 9.49 -49.28 32.15
N PRO A 112 9.08 -50.50 31.77
CA PRO A 112 9.71 -51.73 32.25
C PRO A 112 11.20 -51.81 31.89
N VAL A 113 11.55 -51.51 30.64
CA VAL A 113 12.93 -51.56 30.15
C VAL A 113 13.82 -50.59 30.94
N ALA A 114 13.34 -49.38 31.22
CA ALA A 114 14.11 -48.40 31.96
C ALA A 114 14.43 -48.84 33.40
N ARG A 115 13.62 -49.73 33.99
CA ARG A 115 13.86 -50.32 35.31
C ARG A 115 14.77 -51.55 35.24
N THR A 116 14.59 -52.40 34.22
CA THR A 116 15.22 -53.73 34.15
C THR A 116 16.52 -53.75 33.33
N ALA A 117 16.60 -52.97 32.26
CA ALA A 117 17.74 -52.95 31.33
C ALA A 117 18.01 -51.51 30.80
N PRO A 118 18.40 -50.56 31.68
CA PRO A 118 18.52 -49.14 31.33
C PRO A 118 19.56 -48.85 30.24
N LEU A 119 20.58 -49.71 30.07
CA LEU A 119 21.62 -49.57 29.05
C LEU A 119 21.06 -49.56 27.62
N LEU A 120 19.94 -50.25 27.37
CA LEU A 120 19.31 -50.32 26.04
C LEU A 120 18.68 -49.00 25.60
N LEU A 121 18.41 -48.08 26.55
CA LEU A 121 17.80 -46.77 26.28
C LEU A 121 18.83 -45.63 26.19
N LEU A 122 20.12 -45.91 26.43
CA LEU A 122 21.19 -44.90 26.40
C LEU A 122 21.20 -44.05 25.12
N PRO A 123 21.14 -44.61 23.89
CA PRO A 123 21.15 -43.80 22.67
C PRO A 123 19.96 -42.85 22.59
N SER A 124 18.79 -43.26 23.09
CA SER A 124 17.60 -42.41 23.15
C SER A 124 17.80 -41.26 24.13
N TYR A 125 18.32 -41.53 25.33
CA TYR A 125 18.54 -40.47 26.33
C TYR A 125 19.58 -39.45 25.88
N ILE A 126 20.66 -39.89 25.21
CA ILE A 126 21.66 -38.99 24.61
C ILE A 126 21.02 -38.09 23.55
N SER A 127 20.25 -38.67 22.63
CA SER A 127 19.56 -37.91 21.59
C SER A 127 18.57 -36.89 22.17
N MET A 128 17.85 -37.28 23.22
CA MET A 128 16.87 -36.41 23.88
C MET A 128 17.53 -35.26 24.63
N ASP A 129 18.57 -35.52 25.43
CA ASP A 129 19.31 -34.47 26.14
C ASP A 129 19.93 -33.45 25.16
N TYR A 130 20.51 -33.94 24.05
CA TYR A 130 21.02 -33.08 22.99
C TYR A 130 19.93 -32.20 22.37
N ASN A 131 18.85 -32.78 21.87
CA ASN A 131 17.78 -32.01 21.24
C ASN A 131 17.12 -31.04 22.21
N TYR A 132 16.98 -31.42 23.48
CA TYR A 132 16.41 -30.55 24.49
C TYR A 132 17.29 -29.34 24.77
N ARG A 133 18.59 -29.54 25.04
CA ARG A 133 19.53 -28.44 25.29
C ARG A 133 19.63 -27.50 24.10
N GLN A 134 19.67 -28.04 22.88
CA GLN A 134 19.66 -27.24 21.66
C GLN A 134 18.36 -26.44 21.52
N ALA A 135 17.20 -27.07 21.77
CA ALA A 135 15.92 -26.37 21.74
C ALA A 135 15.90 -25.18 22.72
N ILE A 136 16.27 -25.39 23.99
CA ILE A 136 16.26 -24.32 24.99
C ILE A 136 17.21 -23.17 24.61
N ALA A 137 18.45 -23.48 24.21
CA ALA A 137 19.42 -22.47 23.80
C ALA A 137 18.95 -21.66 22.57
N LEU A 138 18.33 -22.34 21.60
CA LEU A 138 17.78 -21.69 20.41
C LEU A 138 16.54 -20.85 20.73
N VAL A 139 15.68 -21.28 21.66
CA VAL A 139 14.55 -20.48 22.14
C VAL A 139 15.05 -19.23 22.85
N GLU A 140 16.07 -19.32 23.70
CA GLU A 140 16.63 -18.16 24.39
C GLU A 140 17.23 -17.15 23.40
N GLN A 141 17.97 -17.63 22.38
CA GLN A 141 18.47 -16.76 21.31
C GLN A 141 17.33 -16.12 20.51
N ALA A 142 16.32 -16.89 20.13
CA ALA A 142 15.16 -16.38 19.41
C ALA A 142 14.40 -15.33 20.22
N ASP A 143 14.21 -15.57 21.52
CA ASP A 143 13.51 -14.67 22.44
C ASP A 143 14.24 -13.32 22.56
N GLN A 144 15.57 -13.36 22.72
CA GLN A 144 16.39 -12.15 22.75
C GLN A 144 16.25 -11.34 21.45
N LEU A 145 16.30 -12.02 20.31
CA LEU A 145 16.19 -11.39 18.99
C LEU A 145 14.80 -10.79 18.73
N VAL A 146 13.73 -11.47 19.15
CA VAL A 146 12.34 -11.05 18.91
C VAL A 146 11.88 -9.98 19.92
N ASN A 147 12.18 -10.16 21.21
CA ASN A 147 11.71 -9.24 22.26
C ASN A 147 12.56 -7.98 22.39
N ARG A 148 13.81 -8.00 21.90
CA ARG A 148 14.73 -6.84 21.92
C ARG A 148 15.10 -6.38 20.51
N ALA A 149 14.31 -6.76 19.52
CA ALA A 149 14.52 -6.36 18.14
C ALA A 149 14.58 -4.83 18.01
N THR A 150 15.54 -4.36 17.23
CA THR A 150 15.63 -2.94 16.82
C THR A 150 15.56 -2.80 15.30
N ALA A 151 15.68 -3.91 14.56
CA ALA A 151 15.55 -3.97 13.12
C ALA A 151 14.78 -5.22 12.65
N MET A 152 14.29 -5.19 11.41
CA MET A 152 13.61 -6.32 10.78
C MET A 152 14.50 -7.57 10.68
N THR A 153 15.80 -7.37 10.47
CA THR A 153 16.80 -8.45 10.42
C THR A 153 16.89 -9.25 11.73
N ASP A 154 16.59 -8.63 12.87
CA ASP A 154 16.55 -9.32 14.17
C ASP A 154 15.38 -10.32 14.20
N PHE A 155 14.21 -9.92 13.69
CA PHE A 155 13.04 -10.80 13.56
C PHE A 155 13.26 -11.93 12.55
N GLU A 156 13.97 -11.67 11.45
CA GLU A 156 14.33 -12.71 10.47
C GLU A 156 15.23 -13.77 11.10
N LEU A 157 16.32 -13.36 11.76
CA LEU A 157 17.21 -14.27 12.46
C LEU A 157 16.48 -14.98 13.62
N GLY A 158 15.65 -14.26 14.37
CA GLY A 158 14.79 -14.82 15.41
C GLY A 158 13.85 -15.90 14.87
N SER A 159 13.28 -15.70 13.68
CA SER A 159 12.45 -16.70 12.98
C SER A 159 13.24 -17.96 12.64
N GLU A 160 14.46 -17.82 12.14
CA GLU A 160 15.34 -18.96 11.85
C GLU A 160 15.64 -19.76 13.12
N LYS A 161 15.99 -19.07 14.21
CA LYS A 161 16.28 -19.71 15.51
C LYS A 161 15.04 -20.38 16.09
N ALA A 162 13.87 -19.75 16.03
CA ALA A 162 12.60 -20.35 16.47
C ALA A 162 12.26 -21.61 15.66
N LYS A 163 12.42 -21.59 14.33
CA LYS A 163 12.23 -22.78 13.47
C LYS A 163 13.22 -23.90 13.80
N GLN A 164 14.48 -23.58 14.08
CA GLN A 164 15.46 -24.57 14.51
C GLN A 164 15.09 -25.16 15.89
N ALA A 165 14.67 -24.32 16.84
CA ALA A 165 14.17 -24.76 18.14
C ALA A 165 12.99 -25.70 18.00
N GLN A 166 12.01 -25.35 17.16
CA GLN A 166 10.82 -26.17 16.88
C GLN A 166 11.22 -27.55 16.32
N LYS A 167 12.15 -27.60 15.36
CA LYS A 167 12.70 -28.88 14.83
C LYS A 167 13.33 -29.76 15.91
N HIS A 168 13.98 -29.16 16.91
CA HIS A 168 14.56 -29.90 18.03
C HIS A 168 13.47 -30.34 19.04
N LEU A 169 12.46 -29.52 19.30
CA LEU A 169 11.31 -29.86 20.15
C LEU A 169 10.45 -30.99 19.57
N ASP A 170 10.30 -31.04 18.23
CA ASP A 170 9.53 -32.08 17.54
C ASP A 170 10.23 -33.44 17.56
N LYS A 171 11.55 -33.46 17.77
CA LYS A 171 12.33 -34.70 17.98
C LYS A 171 12.19 -35.24 19.40
N LEU A 172 11.60 -34.49 20.33
CA LEU A 172 11.40 -34.93 21.71
C LEU A 172 10.10 -35.74 21.82
N PRO A 173 10.16 -37.00 22.26
CA PRO A 173 8.99 -37.84 22.36
C PRO A 173 8.03 -37.40 23.49
N VAL A 174 6.73 -37.32 23.17
CA VAL A 174 5.67 -36.90 24.10
C VAL A 174 5.50 -37.86 25.30
N TRP A 175 5.77 -39.15 25.12
CA TRP A 175 5.58 -40.16 26.17
C TRP A 175 6.63 -40.11 27.30
N PHE A 176 7.74 -39.38 27.12
CA PHE A 176 8.83 -39.31 28.10
C PHE A 176 8.59 -38.30 29.23
N LEU A 177 7.54 -37.48 29.10
CA LEU A 177 7.29 -36.35 29.97
C LEU A 177 6.85 -36.85 31.37
N GLY A 178 7.78 -36.88 32.33
CA GLY A 178 7.53 -37.29 33.73
C GLY A 178 8.47 -38.37 34.28
N TYR A 179 9.42 -38.90 33.50
CA TYR A 179 10.37 -39.94 33.97
C TYR A 179 11.80 -39.40 34.10
N TYR A 180 12.39 -39.51 35.31
CA TYR A 180 13.80 -39.16 35.55
C TYR A 180 14.72 -40.38 35.32
N PRO A 181 15.63 -40.35 34.33
CA PRO A 181 16.48 -41.48 33.98
C PRO A 181 17.69 -41.60 34.92
N LYS A 182 17.48 -42.15 36.12
CA LYS A 182 18.50 -42.29 37.18
C LYS A 182 19.80 -42.94 36.70
N ALA A 183 19.72 -44.06 35.97
CA ALA A 183 20.90 -44.78 35.50
C ALA A 183 21.73 -43.98 34.49
N TYR A 184 21.08 -43.23 33.59
CA TYR A 184 21.75 -42.35 32.64
C TYR A 184 22.47 -41.22 33.38
N CYS A 185 21.79 -40.53 34.31
CA CYS A 185 22.44 -39.42 35.02
C CYS A 185 23.49 -39.84 36.03
N ASN A 186 23.42 -41.05 36.58
CA ASN A 186 24.52 -41.61 37.36
C ASN A 186 25.76 -41.87 36.50
N LEU A 187 25.60 -42.30 35.24
CA LEU A 187 26.73 -42.58 34.34
C LEU A 187 27.37 -41.31 33.76
N PHE A 188 26.55 -40.34 33.37
CA PHE A 188 26.99 -39.15 32.63
C PHE A 188 27.03 -37.87 33.46
N GLY A 189 26.79 -37.96 34.78
CA GLY A 189 26.86 -36.82 35.68
C GLY A 189 25.89 -35.70 35.31
N CYS A 190 24.64 -36.02 34.92
CA CYS A 190 23.69 -35.00 34.46
C CYS A 190 22.71 -34.51 35.52
N THR A 191 22.37 -33.22 35.42
CA THR A 191 21.15 -32.66 35.99
C THR A 191 20.04 -32.76 34.95
N TRP A 192 19.28 -33.86 34.97
CA TRP A 192 18.12 -34.02 34.10
C TRP A 192 17.04 -33.00 34.50
N ARG A 193 16.84 -31.96 33.67
CA ARG A 193 15.86 -30.89 33.94
C ARG A 193 14.62 -30.96 33.05
N PHE A 194 14.51 -31.98 32.18
CA PHE A 194 13.39 -32.10 31.26
C PHE A 194 12.08 -32.48 31.98
N THR A 195 11.14 -31.53 32.08
CA THR A 195 9.80 -31.74 32.63
C THR A 195 8.70 -31.52 31.59
N PHE A 196 7.50 -32.06 31.84
CA PHE A 196 6.32 -31.83 30.98
C PHE A 196 6.02 -30.33 30.87
N ASP A 197 6.02 -29.64 32.01
CA ASP A 197 5.67 -28.23 32.09
C ASP A 197 6.67 -27.35 31.35
N GLU A 198 7.97 -27.64 31.48
CA GLU A 198 9.01 -26.88 30.77
C GLU A 198 8.91 -27.11 29.26
N TYR A 199 8.73 -28.36 28.80
CA TYR A 199 8.50 -28.65 27.38
C TYR A 199 7.28 -27.93 26.82
N GLN A 200 6.14 -27.99 27.52
CA GLN A 200 4.93 -27.27 27.13
C GLN A 200 5.14 -25.76 27.09
N ASN A 201 5.83 -25.20 28.09
CA ASN A 201 6.13 -23.78 28.15
C ASN A 201 7.07 -23.37 27.02
N THR A 202 8.13 -24.12 26.72
CA THR A 202 9.04 -23.85 25.60
C THR A 202 8.29 -23.84 24.26
N ARG A 203 7.40 -24.82 24.03
CA ARG A 203 6.55 -24.82 22.82
C ARG A 203 5.60 -23.63 22.75
N LYS A 204 4.99 -23.25 23.89
CA LYS A 204 4.16 -22.03 23.97
C LYS A 204 4.96 -20.77 23.66
N LEU A 205 6.20 -20.67 24.15
CA LEU A 205 7.08 -19.54 23.85
C LEU A 205 7.41 -19.46 22.36
N VAL A 206 7.79 -20.59 21.73
CA VAL A 206 8.01 -20.65 20.28
C VAL A 206 6.78 -20.19 19.51
N GLY A 207 5.59 -20.72 19.82
CA GLY A 207 4.36 -20.32 19.15
C GLY A 207 3.99 -18.84 19.35
N ARG A 208 4.27 -18.25 20.53
CA ARG A 208 4.09 -16.82 20.77
C ARG A 208 5.04 -15.97 19.93
N MET A 209 6.33 -16.34 19.87
CA MET A 209 7.32 -15.66 19.05
C MET A 209 6.96 -15.73 17.57
N GLU A 210 6.54 -16.89 17.07
CA GLU A 210 6.08 -17.05 15.68
C GLU A 210 4.91 -16.12 15.35
N ALA A 211 3.93 -16.00 16.26
CA ALA A 211 2.81 -15.08 16.09
C ALA A 211 3.28 -13.61 16.07
N GLN A 212 4.20 -13.22 16.96
CA GLN A 212 4.76 -11.87 17.00
C GLN A 212 5.57 -11.55 15.73
N ILE A 213 6.41 -12.46 15.27
CA ILE A 213 7.18 -12.32 14.02
C ILE A 213 6.22 -12.18 12.83
N PHE A 214 5.15 -12.98 12.78
CA PHE A 214 4.17 -12.89 11.70
C PHE A 214 3.43 -11.54 11.70
N GLN A 215 3.03 -11.05 12.87
CA GLN A 215 2.43 -9.72 13.01
C GLN A 215 3.40 -8.62 12.57
N GLU A 216 4.67 -8.71 12.96
CA GLU A 216 5.72 -7.79 12.54
C GLU A 216 5.93 -7.81 11.03
N GLN A 217 6.01 -8.99 10.40
CA GLN A 217 6.17 -9.13 8.96
C GLN A 217 5.04 -8.46 8.17
N ASN A 218 3.80 -8.66 8.60
CA ASN A 218 2.65 -8.00 7.98
C ASN A 218 2.68 -6.48 8.18
N ALA A 219 3.04 -6.02 9.39
CA ALA A 219 3.16 -4.60 9.69
C ALA A 219 4.30 -3.93 8.90
N TYR A 220 5.40 -4.65 8.70
CA TYR A 220 6.55 -4.21 7.91
C TYR A 220 6.19 -4.05 6.45
N GLN A 221 5.49 -5.03 5.86
CA GLN A 221 5.00 -4.94 4.48
C GLN A 221 4.06 -3.73 4.30
N ALA A 222 3.09 -3.56 5.21
CA ALA A 222 2.18 -2.42 5.18
C ALA A 222 2.91 -1.08 5.32
N LEU A 223 3.95 -1.02 6.17
CA LEU A 223 4.78 0.17 6.34
C LEU A 223 5.55 0.51 5.05
N GLN A 224 6.13 -0.49 4.37
CA GLN A 224 6.83 -0.27 3.11
C GLN A 224 5.88 0.24 2.01
N GLU A 225 4.69 -0.35 1.90
CA GLU A 225 3.66 0.08 0.94
C GLU A 225 3.23 1.53 1.21
N ALA A 226 2.97 1.88 2.46
CA ALA A 226 2.61 3.25 2.84
C ALA A 226 3.74 4.25 2.57
N GLN A 227 5.00 3.88 2.83
CA GLN A 227 6.16 4.70 2.51
C GLN A 227 6.29 4.95 1.00
N GLN A 228 6.12 3.91 0.19
CA GLN A 228 6.15 4.03 -1.25
C GLN A 228 5.00 4.89 -1.76
N ALA A 229 3.78 4.70 -1.23
CA ALA A 229 2.62 5.53 -1.56
C ALA A 229 2.85 7.00 -1.23
N LEU A 230 3.46 7.31 -0.08
CA LEU A 230 3.82 8.69 0.31
C LEU A 230 4.84 9.31 -0.64
N GLN A 231 5.87 8.56 -1.03
CA GLN A 231 6.88 9.04 -1.99
C GLN A 231 6.24 9.35 -3.35
N VAL A 232 5.41 8.45 -3.85
CA VAL A 232 4.70 8.62 -5.13
C VAL A 232 3.75 9.81 -5.06
N ALA A 233 2.95 9.93 -4.00
CA ALA A 233 2.01 11.02 -3.85
C ALA A 233 2.69 12.40 -3.79
N THR A 234 3.79 12.49 -3.03
CA THR A 234 4.59 13.71 -2.94
C THR A 234 5.20 14.07 -4.30
N ALA A 235 5.71 13.08 -5.04
CA ALA A 235 6.25 13.29 -6.38
C ALA A 235 5.18 13.77 -7.38
N GLN A 236 3.99 13.16 -7.37
CA GLN A 236 2.86 13.56 -8.21
C GLN A 236 2.45 15.01 -7.93
N TYR A 237 2.38 15.40 -6.64
CA TYR A 237 2.06 16.77 -6.25
C TYR A 237 3.10 17.78 -6.75
N ASN A 238 4.38 17.45 -6.65
CA ASN A 238 5.47 18.32 -7.09
C ASN A 238 5.56 18.45 -8.61
N GLN A 239 5.17 17.41 -9.36
CA GLN A 239 5.20 17.40 -10.83
C GLN A 239 3.92 17.98 -11.47
N ALA A 240 2.82 18.06 -10.72
CA ALA A 240 1.53 18.56 -11.20
C ALA A 240 1.62 20.05 -11.62
N GLN A 241 1.26 20.32 -12.88
CA GLN A 241 1.28 21.68 -13.44
C GLN A 241 -0.08 22.38 -13.37
N SER A 242 -1.18 21.63 -13.46
CA SER A 242 -2.54 22.20 -13.40
C SER A 242 -3.13 22.15 -11.99
N ALA A 243 -4.13 23.00 -11.74
CA ALA A 243 -4.90 22.99 -10.49
C ALA A 243 -5.62 21.65 -10.26
N ALA A 244 -6.19 21.07 -11.32
CA ALA A 244 -6.91 19.79 -11.25
C ALA A 244 -5.98 18.60 -10.94
N ASP A 245 -4.76 18.60 -11.51
CA ASP A 245 -3.75 17.58 -11.22
C ASP A 245 -3.27 17.70 -9.76
N LYS A 246 -3.09 18.94 -9.28
CA LYS A 246 -2.73 19.17 -7.87
C LYS A 246 -3.82 18.71 -6.92
N GLU A 247 -5.10 18.99 -7.20
CA GLU A 247 -6.21 18.49 -6.38
C GLU A 247 -6.24 16.96 -6.31
N THR A 248 -5.99 16.30 -7.44
CA THR A 248 -5.91 14.83 -7.49
C THR A 248 -4.72 14.32 -6.68
N ALA A 249 -3.55 14.93 -6.82
CA ALA A 249 -2.35 14.56 -6.05
C ALA A 249 -2.54 14.77 -4.54
N ILE A 250 -3.27 15.82 -4.12
CA ILE A 250 -3.62 16.07 -2.72
C ILE A 250 -4.45 14.91 -2.14
N ARG A 251 -5.46 14.42 -2.88
CA ARG A 251 -6.25 13.26 -2.46
C ARG A 251 -5.41 12.00 -2.33
N VAL A 252 -4.52 11.75 -3.30
CA VAL A 252 -3.60 10.60 -3.29
C VAL A 252 -2.65 10.67 -2.09
N TRP A 253 -2.14 11.87 -1.77
CA TRP A 253 -1.27 12.07 -0.61
C TRP A 253 -2.03 11.85 0.71
N GLN A 254 -3.23 12.39 0.86
CA GLN A 254 -4.07 12.12 2.04
C GLN A 254 -4.32 10.62 2.21
N GLN A 255 -4.63 9.90 1.12
CA GLN A 255 -4.83 8.46 1.16
C GLN A 255 -3.56 7.71 1.59
N ALA A 256 -2.38 8.13 1.13
CA ALA A 256 -1.11 7.54 1.56
C ALA A 256 -0.81 7.76 3.05
N ILE A 257 -1.17 8.94 3.60
CA ILE A 257 -1.10 9.21 5.03
C ILE A 257 -2.04 8.28 5.81
N ASP A 258 -3.25 8.06 5.31
CA ASP A 258 -4.24 7.21 5.95
C ASP A 258 -3.82 5.73 6.01
N GLN A 259 -2.97 5.27 5.08
CA GLN A 259 -2.41 3.90 5.10
C GLN A 259 -1.45 3.64 6.27
N LEU A 260 -0.86 4.67 6.88
CA LEU A 260 -0.01 4.52 8.06
C LEU A 260 -0.81 4.28 9.36
N ARG A 261 -2.07 4.71 9.41
CA ARG A 261 -2.92 4.67 10.61
C ARG A 261 -3.30 3.26 11.10
N PRO A 262 -3.66 2.29 10.24
CA PRO A 262 -4.06 0.95 10.68
C PRO A 262 -2.88 0.03 11.06
N ILE A 263 -1.63 0.46 10.89
CA ILE A 263 -0.46 -0.37 11.20
C ILE A 263 -0.39 -0.60 12.73
N PRO A 264 -0.38 -1.85 13.23
CA PRO A 264 -0.51 -2.13 14.67
C PRO A 264 0.64 -1.57 15.51
N GLU A 265 0.34 -0.71 16.47
CA GLU A 265 1.33 0.00 17.30
C GLU A 265 2.16 -0.92 18.23
N ALA A 266 1.67 -2.13 18.50
CA ALA A 266 2.41 -3.13 19.26
C ALA A 266 3.67 -3.65 18.54
N THR A 267 3.73 -3.49 17.21
CA THR A 267 4.87 -3.91 16.36
C THR A 267 5.95 -2.84 16.31
N LEU A 268 7.20 -3.22 16.02
CA LEU A 268 8.29 -2.27 15.75
C LEU A 268 7.94 -1.39 14.54
N SER A 269 7.43 -2.00 13.48
CA SER A 269 6.96 -1.29 12.28
C SER A 269 5.83 -0.30 12.58
N GLY A 270 4.90 -0.63 13.49
CA GLY A 270 3.86 0.29 13.93
C GLY A 270 4.40 1.53 14.65
N LYS A 271 5.42 1.37 15.50
CA LYS A 271 6.09 2.53 16.15
C LYS A 271 6.76 3.43 15.11
N ASN A 272 7.44 2.84 14.13
CA ASN A 272 8.03 3.58 13.02
C ASN A 272 6.95 4.28 12.17
N ALA A 273 5.83 3.62 11.91
CA ALA A 273 4.69 4.17 11.20
C ALA A 273 4.12 5.41 11.92
N ARG A 274 4.01 5.41 13.25
CA ARG A 274 3.54 6.56 14.04
C ARG A 274 4.45 7.78 13.94
N GLN A 275 5.76 7.55 13.97
CA GLN A 275 6.73 8.63 13.79
C GLN A 275 6.63 9.23 12.38
N GLN A 276 6.50 8.37 11.36
CA GLN A 276 6.32 8.80 9.98
C GLN A 276 4.98 9.49 9.76
N LEU A 277 3.90 9.03 10.38
CA LEU A 277 2.57 9.65 10.30
C LEU A 277 2.62 11.09 10.79
N THR A 278 3.19 11.32 11.98
CA THR A 278 3.36 12.68 12.53
C THR A 278 4.15 13.61 11.59
N THR A 279 5.13 13.05 10.89
CA THR A 279 5.96 13.80 9.94
C THR A 279 5.20 14.09 8.66
N ALA A 280 4.53 13.08 8.10
CA ALA A 280 3.74 13.18 6.88
C ALA A 280 2.53 14.13 7.04
N GLU A 281 1.83 14.09 8.18
CA GLU A 281 0.72 15.02 8.48
C GLU A 281 1.21 16.47 8.55
N ARG A 282 2.36 16.70 9.19
CA ARG A 282 2.99 18.04 9.25
C ARG A 282 3.37 18.52 7.85
N ASP A 283 4.08 17.70 7.08
CA ASP A 283 4.55 18.07 5.74
C ASP A 283 3.37 18.32 4.80
N PHE A 284 2.34 17.49 4.88
CA PHE A 284 1.09 17.70 4.15
C PHE A 284 0.44 19.04 4.54
N GLN A 285 0.31 19.35 5.82
CA GLN A 285 -0.27 20.62 6.25
C GLN A 285 0.55 21.83 5.74
N GLN A 286 1.88 21.75 5.80
CA GLN A 286 2.77 22.82 5.36
C GLN A 286 2.74 23.04 3.84
N GLN A 287 2.78 21.96 3.06
CA GLN A 287 2.91 22.04 1.61
C GLN A 287 1.57 22.14 0.89
N VAL A 288 0.55 21.44 1.40
CA VAL A 288 -0.78 21.39 0.80
C VAL A 288 -1.70 22.42 1.41
N GLY A 289 -1.69 22.66 2.73
CA GLY A 289 -2.65 23.56 3.38
C GLY A 289 -2.69 24.96 2.76
N PHE A 290 -1.52 25.52 2.46
CA PHE A 290 -1.41 26.81 1.78
C PHE A 290 -1.82 26.76 0.29
N VAL A 291 -1.44 25.70 -0.42
CA VAL A 291 -1.73 25.60 -1.87
C VAL A 291 -3.18 25.23 -2.13
N ALA A 292 -3.76 24.31 -1.37
CA ALA A 292 -5.18 23.97 -1.42
C ALA A 292 -6.05 25.20 -1.12
N GLY A 293 -5.70 25.96 -0.07
CA GLY A 293 -6.35 27.23 0.24
C GLY A 293 -6.26 28.22 -0.92
N ARG A 294 -5.07 28.41 -1.50
CA ARG A 294 -4.86 29.28 -2.67
C ARG A 294 -5.61 28.81 -3.91
N LEU A 295 -5.62 27.51 -4.23
CA LEU A 295 -6.34 26.95 -5.37
C LEU A 295 -7.85 27.22 -5.24
N GLN A 296 -8.42 26.89 -4.08
CA GLN A 296 -9.84 27.15 -3.81
C GLN A 296 -10.17 28.64 -3.89
N GLY A 297 -9.32 29.50 -3.33
CA GLY A 297 -9.46 30.96 -3.40
C GLY A 297 -9.42 31.46 -4.84
N ASN A 298 -8.50 30.96 -5.66
CA ASN A 298 -8.37 31.33 -7.07
C ASN A 298 -9.57 30.87 -7.90
N THR A 299 -10.08 29.65 -7.68
CA THR A 299 -11.29 29.17 -8.37
C THR A 299 -12.51 30.04 -8.05
N LEU A 300 -12.66 30.50 -6.81
CA LEU A 300 -13.72 31.44 -6.43
C LEU A 300 -13.54 32.81 -7.09
N ILE A 301 -12.30 33.30 -7.18
CA ILE A 301 -11.96 34.55 -7.89
C ILE A 301 -12.27 34.45 -9.39
N GLU A 302 -11.86 33.35 -10.04
CA GLU A 302 -12.12 33.11 -11.46
C GLU A 302 -13.63 33.02 -11.73
N ALA A 303 -14.36 32.28 -10.89
CA ALA A 303 -15.81 32.21 -11.01
C ALA A 303 -16.47 33.58 -10.83
N ALA A 304 -15.99 34.40 -9.88
CA ALA A 304 -16.47 35.77 -9.70
C ALA A 304 -16.19 36.65 -10.95
N GLN A 305 -15.03 36.48 -11.58
CA GLN A 305 -14.68 37.21 -12.81
C GLN A 305 -15.64 36.90 -13.96
N ILE A 306 -16.09 35.66 -14.11
CA ILE A 306 -17.05 35.29 -15.15
C ILE A 306 -18.35 36.09 -15.02
N PHE A 307 -18.92 36.16 -13.80
CA PHE A 307 -20.14 36.93 -13.54
C PHE A 307 -19.91 38.44 -13.70
N ALA A 308 -18.78 38.95 -13.22
CA ALA A 308 -18.41 40.36 -13.38
C ALA A 308 -18.26 40.76 -14.86
N SER A 309 -17.62 39.92 -15.68
CA SER A 309 -17.49 40.13 -17.12
C SER A 309 -18.85 40.10 -17.82
N LYS A 310 -19.72 39.17 -17.43
CA LYS A 310 -21.10 39.12 -17.93
C LYS A 310 -21.86 40.40 -17.62
N ALA A 311 -21.84 40.85 -16.37
CA ALA A 311 -22.48 42.09 -15.93
C ALA A 311 -21.93 43.32 -16.69
N ALA A 312 -20.60 43.40 -16.82
CA ALA A 312 -19.95 44.50 -17.54
C ALA A 312 -20.36 44.54 -19.01
N ASN A 313 -20.46 43.39 -19.67
CA ASN A 313 -20.86 43.29 -21.08
C ASN A 313 -22.34 43.66 -21.27
N GLU A 314 -23.23 43.18 -20.41
CA GLU A 314 -24.66 43.50 -20.48
C GLU A 314 -24.95 44.97 -20.16
N ALA A 315 -24.09 45.64 -19.40
CA ALA A 315 -24.22 47.06 -19.09
C ALA A 315 -23.81 48.01 -20.24
N GLN A 316 -23.14 47.49 -21.27
CA GLN A 316 -22.64 48.32 -22.38
C GLN A 316 -23.79 48.83 -23.26
N ASN A 317 -23.55 49.95 -23.94
CA ASN A 317 -24.47 50.54 -24.93
C ASN A 317 -25.88 50.84 -24.38
N PRO A 318 -26.02 51.68 -23.33
CA PRO A 318 -27.33 52.20 -22.92
C PRO A 318 -27.98 53.01 -24.06
N PRO A 319 -29.32 53.18 -24.06
CA PRO A 319 -30.23 52.98 -22.93
C PRO A 319 -30.72 51.54 -22.76
N HIS A 320 -30.93 51.14 -21.51
CA HIS A 320 -31.50 49.84 -21.14
C HIS A 320 -32.72 50.00 -20.24
N SER A 321 -33.65 49.06 -20.35
CA SER A 321 -34.84 49.03 -19.50
C SER A 321 -34.50 48.81 -18.03
N GLN A 322 -35.45 49.16 -17.16
CA GLN A 322 -35.36 48.88 -15.73
C GLN A 322 -35.04 47.41 -15.43
N LEU A 323 -35.72 46.48 -16.11
CA LEU A 323 -35.53 45.03 -15.91
C LEU A 323 -34.11 44.60 -16.28
N HIS A 324 -33.58 45.13 -17.37
CA HIS A 324 -32.21 44.82 -17.82
C HIS A 324 -31.16 45.32 -16.81
N TRP A 325 -31.33 46.54 -16.29
CA TRP A 325 -30.43 47.03 -15.24
C TRP A 325 -30.47 46.19 -13.95
N GLN A 326 -31.64 45.65 -13.59
CA GLN A 326 -31.76 44.74 -12.46
C GLN A 326 -30.99 43.43 -12.70
N GLN A 327 -31.06 42.85 -13.89
CA GLN A 327 -30.29 41.65 -14.24
C GLN A 327 -28.77 41.88 -14.16
N VAL A 328 -28.30 43.04 -14.63
CA VAL A 328 -26.90 43.42 -14.50
C VAL A 328 -26.47 43.50 -13.02
N ILE A 329 -27.32 44.03 -12.14
CA ILE A 329 -27.06 44.08 -10.69
C ILE A 329 -26.97 42.66 -10.10
N GLU A 330 -27.87 41.76 -10.49
CA GLU A 330 -27.85 40.36 -10.04
C GLU A 330 -26.53 39.65 -10.39
N HIS A 331 -25.99 39.91 -11.58
CA HIS A 331 -24.68 39.37 -11.97
C HIS A 331 -23.51 39.97 -11.16
N TRP A 332 -23.56 41.26 -10.84
CA TRP A 332 -22.59 41.85 -9.90
C TRP A 332 -22.72 41.25 -8.49
N ASP A 333 -23.94 41.00 -8.01
CA ASP A 333 -24.19 40.40 -6.71
C ASP A 333 -23.65 38.96 -6.62
N GLU A 334 -23.82 38.16 -7.67
CA GLU A 334 -23.28 36.81 -7.71
C GLU A 334 -21.73 36.80 -7.74
N ALA A 335 -21.11 37.74 -8.46
CA ALA A 335 -19.66 37.92 -8.43
C ALA A 335 -19.16 38.30 -7.03
N ILE A 336 -19.82 39.26 -6.37
CA ILE A 336 -19.52 39.71 -5.01
C ILE A 336 -19.66 38.56 -4.01
N LYS A 337 -20.75 37.80 -4.09
CA LYS A 337 -21.04 36.67 -3.20
C LYS A 337 -19.96 35.60 -3.25
N ARG A 338 -19.41 35.31 -4.43
CA ARG A 338 -18.30 34.34 -4.58
C ARG A 338 -17.02 34.82 -3.93
N LEU A 339 -16.67 36.10 -4.09
CA LEU A 339 -15.49 36.68 -3.44
C LEU A 339 -15.63 36.70 -1.91
N GLN A 340 -16.84 36.86 -1.38
CA GLN A 340 -17.10 36.83 0.07
C GLN A 340 -16.93 35.44 0.71
N GLN A 341 -16.87 34.36 -0.07
CA GLN A 341 -16.60 33.01 0.44
C GLN A 341 -15.11 32.79 0.78
N ILE A 342 -14.24 33.73 0.41
CA ILE A 342 -12.81 33.64 0.66
C ILE A 342 -12.52 34.24 2.04
N ASN A 343 -12.17 33.38 2.99
CA ASN A 343 -11.91 33.74 4.39
C ASN A 343 -10.57 34.46 4.56
N GLN A 344 -10.38 35.14 5.70
CA GLN A 344 -9.15 35.88 6.04
C GLN A 344 -7.89 35.00 6.06
N ASP A 345 -8.03 33.75 6.46
CA ASP A 345 -6.92 32.79 6.52
C ASP A 345 -6.54 32.21 5.15
N ASN A 346 -7.31 32.54 4.10
CA ASN A 346 -7.04 32.06 2.75
C ASN A 346 -5.91 32.89 2.08
N PRO A 347 -4.90 32.25 1.46
CA PRO A 347 -3.81 32.98 0.79
C PRO A 347 -4.23 33.92 -0.34
N SER A 348 -5.43 33.76 -0.91
CA SER A 348 -5.99 34.63 -1.97
C SER A 348 -6.89 35.74 -1.41
N TYR A 349 -6.99 35.89 -0.09
CA TYR A 349 -7.88 36.86 0.57
C TYR A 349 -7.63 38.31 0.12
N LEU A 350 -6.37 38.75 0.04
CA LEU A 350 -6.05 40.13 -0.34
C LEU A 350 -6.48 40.46 -1.77
N GLU A 351 -6.28 39.52 -2.69
CA GLU A 351 -6.75 39.67 -4.08
C GLU A 351 -8.28 39.73 -4.14
N ALA A 352 -8.95 38.84 -3.38
CA ALA A 352 -10.40 38.80 -3.29
C ALA A 352 -10.98 40.13 -2.78
N GLN A 353 -10.40 40.71 -1.72
CA GLN A 353 -10.84 42.01 -1.17
C GLN A 353 -10.64 43.16 -2.15
N THR A 354 -9.55 43.15 -2.91
CA THR A 354 -9.30 44.16 -3.95
C THR A 354 -10.38 44.11 -5.04
N LYS A 355 -10.72 42.92 -5.54
CA LYS A 355 -11.81 42.75 -6.51
C LYS A 355 -13.19 43.05 -5.91
N LEU A 356 -13.41 42.71 -4.65
CA LEU A 356 -14.67 42.98 -3.93
C LEU A 356 -14.96 44.48 -3.88
N ALA A 357 -13.95 45.30 -3.56
CA ALA A 357 -14.07 46.75 -3.56
C ALA A 357 -14.41 47.29 -4.97
N GLN A 358 -13.73 46.79 -5.99
CA GLN A 358 -13.99 47.14 -7.39
C GLN A 358 -15.43 46.77 -7.80
N TYR A 359 -15.88 45.55 -7.53
CA TYR A 359 -17.19 45.07 -7.96
C TYR A 359 -18.33 45.79 -7.22
N ARG A 360 -18.16 46.10 -5.92
CA ARG A 360 -19.11 46.95 -5.19
C ARG A 360 -19.19 48.36 -5.74
N SER A 361 -18.08 48.91 -6.24
CA SER A 361 -18.08 50.20 -6.92
C SER A 361 -18.88 50.13 -8.23
N ASN A 362 -18.60 49.14 -9.07
CA ASN A 362 -19.30 48.93 -10.34
C ASN A 362 -20.79 48.72 -10.14
N ARG A 363 -21.19 47.88 -9.18
CA ARG A 363 -22.58 47.64 -8.82
C ARG A 363 -23.31 48.93 -8.46
N ARG A 364 -22.71 49.79 -7.60
CA ARG A 364 -23.29 51.09 -7.23
C ARG A 364 -23.52 52.00 -8.43
N GLN A 365 -22.63 51.96 -9.43
CA GLN A 365 -22.83 52.72 -10.67
C GLN A 365 -24.04 52.22 -11.46
N ILE A 366 -24.27 50.90 -11.50
CA ILE A 366 -25.44 50.33 -12.15
C ILE A 366 -26.73 50.63 -11.37
N GLU A 367 -26.69 50.60 -10.04
CA GLU A 367 -27.82 51.02 -9.20
C GLU A 367 -28.23 52.48 -9.47
N GLN A 368 -27.25 53.37 -9.64
CA GLN A 368 -27.53 54.75 -10.03
C GLN A 368 -28.22 54.81 -11.41
N ARG A 369 -27.75 54.04 -12.39
CA ARG A 369 -28.39 53.98 -13.74
C ARG A 369 -29.82 53.44 -13.68
N LEU A 370 -30.07 52.43 -12.86
CA LEU A 370 -31.41 51.90 -12.61
C LEU A 370 -32.32 52.98 -12.01
N GLN A 371 -31.82 53.74 -11.05
CA GLN A 371 -32.58 54.83 -10.45
C GLN A 371 -32.89 55.94 -11.47
N ASP A 372 -31.89 56.31 -12.27
CA ASP A 372 -32.01 57.31 -13.31
C ASP A 372 -33.06 56.92 -14.36
N GLU A 373 -33.08 55.65 -14.76
CA GLU A 373 -34.10 55.07 -15.65
C GLU A 373 -35.50 55.13 -15.02
N ARG A 374 -35.65 54.72 -13.76
CA ARG A 374 -36.94 54.78 -13.04
C ARG A 374 -37.49 56.19 -12.93
N ASP A 375 -36.64 57.12 -12.49
CA ASP A 375 -37.02 58.52 -12.31
C ASP A 375 -37.42 59.15 -13.65
N SER A 376 -36.69 58.81 -14.71
CA SER A 376 -36.96 59.29 -16.07
C SER A 376 -38.27 58.74 -16.63
N VAL A 377 -38.55 57.45 -16.46
CA VAL A 377 -39.81 56.83 -16.87
C VAL A 377 -40.98 57.45 -16.11
N ALA A 378 -40.86 57.64 -14.79
CA ALA A 378 -41.90 58.28 -13.99
C ALA A 378 -42.15 59.74 -14.39
N ALA A 379 -41.08 60.51 -14.64
CA ALA A 379 -41.19 61.87 -15.15
C ALA A 379 -41.87 61.90 -16.52
N MET A 380 -41.51 60.98 -17.42
CA MET A 380 -42.13 60.87 -18.74
C MET A 380 -43.62 60.56 -18.65
N ASP A 381 -44.02 59.61 -17.82
CA ASP A 381 -45.43 59.27 -17.63
C ASP A 381 -46.22 60.43 -17.01
N ARG A 382 -45.63 61.17 -16.06
CA ARG A 382 -46.24 62.39 -15.54
C ARG A 382 -46.38 63.47 -16.60
N ALA A 383 -45.36 63.67 -17.44
CA ALA A 383 -45.41 64.62 -18.54
C ALA A 383 -46.53 64.26 -19.55
N ARG A 384 -46.69 62.98 -19.88
CA ARG A 384 -47.79 62.49 -20.74
C ARG A 384 -49.16 62.82 -20.15
N GLN A 385 -49.35 62.63 -18.84
CA GLN A 385 -50.59 63.02 -18.15
C GLN A 385 -50.83 64.52 -18.24
N LEU A 386 -49.81 65.34 -17.95
CA LEU A 386 -49.90 66.80 -18.02
C LEU A 386 -50.22 67.29 -19.45
N ILE A 387 -49.71 66.62 -20.48
CA ILE A 387 -50.04 66.92 -21.88
C ILE A 387 -51.52 66.63 -22.17
N VAL A 388 -52.08 65.54 -21.63
CA VAL A 388 -53.52 65.24 -21.76
C VAL A 388 -54.35 66.30 -21.04
N GLU A 389 -53.99 66.66 -19.80
CA GLU A 389 -54.64 67.74 -19.04
C GLU A 389 -54.60 69.07 -19.82
N TRP A 390 -53.45 69.42 -20.40
CA TRP A 390 -53.30 70.63 -21.21
C TRP A 390 -54.22 70.63 -22.42
N ARG A 391 -54.30 69.50 -23.15
CA ARG A 391 -55.21 69.36 -24.30
C ARG A 391 -56.67 69.52 -23.90
N GLN A 392 -57.07 68.98 -22.75
CA GLN A 392 -58.43 69.15 -22.24
C GLN A 392 -58.72 70.63 -21.90
N LEU A 393 -57.76 71.34 -21.30
CA LEU A 393 -57.89 72.78 -21.05
C LEU A 393 -58.07 73.57 -22.35
N THR A 394 -57.31 73.26 -23.41
CA THR A 394 -57.47 73.93 -24.71
C THR A 394 -58.83 73.71 -25.37
N ALA A 395 -59.52 72.62 -25.04
CA ALA A 395 -60.84 72.29 -25.58
C ALA A 395 -62.01 72.89 -24.78
N SER A 396 -61.74 73.56 -23.66
CA SER A 396 -62.77 74.18 -22.81
C SER A 396 -63.39 75.44 -23.46
N SER A 397 -64.58 75.83 -23.04
CA SER A 397 -65.37 76.90 -23.69
C SER A 397 -64.75 78.30 -23.58
N ASN A 398 -63.83 78.54 -22.64
CA ASN A 398 -63.08 79.80 -22.47
C ASN A 398 -61.75 79.53 -21.73
N PRO A 399 -60.71 79.03 -22.42
CA PRO A 399 -59.45 78.72 -21.77
C PRO A 399 -58.70 79.99 -21.36
N SER A 400 -58.28 80.07 -20.09
CA SER A 400 -57.44 81.17 -19.60
C SER A 400 -56.00 81.01 -20.08
N PHE A 401 -55.45 82.07 -20.68
CA PHE A 401 -54.06 82.14 -21.11
C PHE A 401 -53.06 81.76 -20.00
N ALA A 402 -53.25 82.32 -18.81
CA ALA A 402 -52.41 82.03 -17.65
C ALA A 402 -52.46 80.54 -17.27
N SER A 403 -53.63 79.91 -17.38
CA SER A 403 -53.80 78.49 -17.06
C SER A 403 -53.10 77.59 -18.09
N LEU A 404 -53.21 77.92 -19.39
CA LEU A 404 -52.50 77.21 -20.45
C LEU A 404 -50.98 77.34 -20.32
N ASN A 405 -50.48 78.55 -20.03
CA ASN A 405 -49.06 78.83 -19.89
C ASN A 405 -48.45 78.14 -18.65
N ASN A 406 -49.18 78.12 -17.52
CA ASN A 406 -48.75 77.40 -16.31
C ASN A 406 -48.65 75.89 -16.59
N LYS A 407 -49.69 75.30 -17.19
CA LYS A 407 -49.72 73.86 -17.43
C LYS A 407 -48.67 73.41 -18.46
N ILE A 408 -48.42 74.17 -19.53
CA ILE A 408 -47.33 73.84 -20.48
C ILE A 408 -45.95 74.02 -19.84
N SER A 409 -45.80 74.96 -18.91
CA SER A 409 -44.55 75.12 -18.14
C SER A 409 -44.31 73.95 -17.19
N GLU A 410 -45.36 73.39 -16.57
CA GLU A 410 -45.27 72.14 -15.79
C GLU A 410 -44.81 70.97 -16.66
N VAL A 411 -45.33 70.85 -17.90
CA VAL A 411 -44.89 69.82 -18.87
C VAL A 411 -43.39 69.96 -19.16
N ILE A 412 -42.94 71.18 -19.49
CA ILE A 412 -41.53 71.47 -19.80
C ILE A 412 -40.64 71.10 -18.60
N TYR A 413 -40.98 71.56 -17.40
CA TYR A 413 -40.22 71.26 -16.18
C TYR A 413 -40.13 69.75 -15.93
N THR A 414 -41.23 69.02 -16.10
CA THR A 414 -41.25 67.57 -15.88
C THR A 414 -40.40 66.83 -16.91
N LEU A 415 -40.44 67.24 -18.19
CA LEU A 415 -39.61 66.66 -19.24
C LEU A 415 -38.12 66.96 -19.06
N GLU A 416 -37.76 68.08 -18.43
CA GLU A 416 -36.37 68.43 -18.09
C GLU A 416 -35.78 67.52 -17.00
N LEU A 417 -36.61 66.81 -16.21
CA LEU A 417 -36.14 65.83 -15.22
C LEU A 417 -35.68 64.51 -15.86
N VAL A 418 -36.01 64.25 -17.13
CA VAL A 418 -35.63 63.03 -17.85
C VAL A 418 -34.14 63.05 -18.16
N ARG A 419 -33.38 62.09 -17.60
CA ARG A 419 -31.92 62.05 -17.69
C ARG A 419 -31.42 61.50 -19.04
N PRO A 420 -30.27 61.95 -19.55
CA PRO A 420 -29.60 61.36 -20.71
C PRO A 420 -29.27 59.87 -20.51
N GLY A 421 -29.33 59.08 -21.59
CA GLY A 421 -28.99 57.66 -21.57
C GLY A 421 -30.06 56.73 -20.98
N THR A 422 -31.28 57.25 -20.75
CA THR A 422 -32.48 56.48 -20.36
C THR A 422 -33.34 56.14 -21.56
N THR A 423 -34.20 55.12 -21.46
CA THR A 423 -34.97 54.61 -22.62
C THR A 423 -35.93 55.64 -23.18
N VAL A 424 -36.48 56.50 -22.32
CA VAL A 424 -37.44 57.55 -22.68
C VAL A 424 -36.77 58.86 -23.08
N ASN A 425 -35.44 58.98 -23.00
CA ASN A 425 -34.76 60.25 -23.22
C ASN A 425 -35.02 60.85 -24.62
N ALA A 426 -34.93 60.03 -25.68
CA ALA A 426 -35.13 60.51 -27.04
C ALA A 426 -36.56 61.07 -27.24
N GLU A 427 -37.57 60.35 -26.77
CA GLU A 427 -38.97 60.80 -26.84
C GLU A 427 -39.20 62.05 -25.98
N ALA A 428 -38.64 62.09 -24.77
CA ALA A 428 -38.74 63.24 -23.88
C ALA A 428 -38.14 64.50 -24.50
N GLN A 429 -36.98 64.38 -25.17
CA GLN A 429 -36.36 65.51 -25.89
C GLN A 429 -37.24 66.01 -27.03
N GLU A 430 -37.86 65.11 -27.79
CA GLU A 430 -38.80 65.49 -28.85
C GLU A 430 -40.02 66.26 -28.29
N LEU A 431 -40.63 65.73 -27.22
CA LEU A 431 -41.77 66.38 -26.56
C LEU A 431 -41.38 67.72 -25.94
N LEU A 432 -40.18 67.82 -25.37
CA LEU A 432 -39.67 69.04 -24.75
C LEU A 432 -39.54 70.16 -25.79
N GLN A 433 -39.03 69.85 -26.98
CA GLN A 433 -38.96 70.81 -28.08
C GLN A 433 -40.35 71.28 -28.52
N LYS A 434 -41.30 70.34 -28.71
CA LYS A 434 -42.68 70.67 -29.06
C LYS A 434 -43.36 71.53 -27.99
N ALA A 435 -43.18 71.21 -26.71
CA ALA A 435 -43.76 71.96 -25.60
C ALA A 435 -43.18 73.37 -25.50
N ARG A 436 -41.86 73.53 -25.68
CA ARG A 436 -41.20 74.85 -25.72
C ARG A 436 -41.69 75.70 -26.88
N HIS A 437 -41.85 75.10 -28.07
CA HIS A 437 -42.41 75.79 -29.22
C HIS A 437 -43.86 76.23 -28.97
N THR A 438 -44.70 75.32 -28.45
CA THR A 438 -46.10 75.63 -28.11
C THR A 438 -46.18 76.78 -27.11
N ARG A 439 -45.35 76.77 -26.06
CA ARG A 439 -45.29 77.86 -25.08
C ARG A 439 -44.89 79.19 -25.70
N SER A 440 -44.06 79.21 -26.75
CA SER A 440 -43.66 80.46 -27.43
C SER A 440 -44.76 81.08 -28.32
N GLN A 441 -45.81 80.31 -28.62
CA GLN A 441 -46.96 80.73 -29.43
C GLN A 441 -48.17 81.15 -28.57
N LEU A 442 -48.14 80.81 -27.29
CA LEU A 442 -48.98 81.42 -26.27
C LEU A 442 -48.33 82.77 -25.92
#